data_AF-X0W832-F1
#
_entry.id   AF-X0W832-F1
#
_cell.length_a   1.000
_cell.length_b   1.000
_cell.length_c   1.000
_cell.angle_alpha   90.00
_cell.angle_beta   90.00
_cell.angle_gamma   90.00
#
_symmetry.space_group_name_H-M   'P 1'
#
loop_
_entity.id
_entity.type
_entity.pdbx_description
1 polymer ?
#
loop_
_entity_poly.entity_id
_entity_poly.type
_entity_poly.pdbx_seq_one_letter_code
_entity_poly.pdbx_strand_id
1 'polypeptide(L)'
;MSKLKLPRGEMKKAFLWIGIAVLVCIIILLLPTPEGLPLEGHRFLALLILVLILWVSEAVPIGITALLVAGGLILLGVQNPSDAWMPWGTLRRNKCVLI
;
A
#
# COMPACT_ATOMS: atom_id res chain seq x y z
N MET A 1 -17.69 -2.04 -25.84
CA MET A 1 -16.45 -2.55 -25.22
C MET A 1 -15.27 -2.12 -26.08
N SER A 2 -14.86 -0.85 -25.95
CA SER A 2 -13.78 -0.27 -26.74
C SER A 2 -12.48 -1.00 -26.42
N LYS A 3 -11.78 -1.43 -27.46
CA LYS A 3 -10.48 -2.11 -27.37
C LYS A 3 -9.50 -1.16 -26.67
N LEU A 4 -9.20 -1.44 -25.40
CA LEU A 4 -8.05 -0.89 -24.69
C LEU A 4 -6.77 -1.41 -25.36
N LYS A 5 -6.37 -0.74 -26.44
CA LYS A 5 -5.06 -0.88 -27.07
C LYS A 5 -4.08 -0.06 -26.23
N LEU A 6 -3.63 -0.61 -25.10
CA LEU A 6 -2.52 -0.01 -24.36
C LEU A 6 -1.26 -0.16 -25.22
N PRO A 7 -0.61 0.94 -25.64
CA PRO A 7 0.65 0.84 -26.35
C PRO A 7 1.65 0.09 -25.45
N ARG A 8 2.29 -0.93 -26.00
CA ARG A 8 3.14 -1.90 -25.29
C ARG A 8 4.24 -1.23 -24.44
N GLY A 9 4.60 0.01 -24.76
CA GLY A 9 5.56 0.83 -24.00
C GLY A 9 5.05 1.34 -22.65
N GLU A 10 3.75 1.62 -22.50
CA GLU A 10 3.18 2.09 -21.22
C GLU A 10 3.13 0.97 -20.18
N MET A 11 2.83 -0.25 -20.61
CA MET A 11 2.91 -1.43 -19.73
C MET A 11 4.31 -1.62 -19.16
N LYS A 12 5.36 -1.45 -19.98
CA LYS A 12 6.75 -1.58 -19.52
C LYS A 12 7.11 -0.54 -18.46
N LYS A 13 6.61 0.69 -18.60
CA LYS A 13 6.80 1.76 -17.60
C LYS A 13 6.11 1.42 -16.28
N ALA A 14 4.86 0.96 -16.33
CA ALA A 14 4.13 0.56 -15.13
C ALA A 14 4.86 -0.55 -14.36
N PHE A 15 5.31 -1.60 -15.06
CA PHE A 15 6.10 -2.67 -14.44
C PHE A 15 7.45 -2.18 -13.88
N LEU A 16 8.12 -1.26 -14.58
CA LEU A 16 9.35 -0.66 -14.10
C LEU A 16 9.14 0.10 -12.77
N TRP A 17 8.11 0.95 -12.70
CA TRP A 17 7.78 1.72 -11.50
C TRP A 17 7.33 0.84 -10.33
N ILE A 18 6.55 -0.21 -10.60
CA ILE A 18 6.18 -1.20 -9.58
C ILE A 18 7.44 -1.90 -9.03
N GLY A 19 8.37 -2.29 -9.91
CA GLY A 19 9.64 -2.88 -9.50
C GLY A 19 10.48 -1.95 -8.63
N ILE A 20 10.58 -0.67 -9.01
CA ILE A 20 11.28 0.36 -8.22
C ILE A 20 10.60 0.55 -6.86
N ALA A 21 9.28 0.66 -6.80
CA ALA A 21 8.53 0.86 -5.56
C ALA A 21 8.75 -0.30 -4.56
N VAL A 22 8.70 -1.54 -5.05
CA VAL A 22 8.96 -2.73 -4.24
C VAL A 22 10.40 -2.78 -3.77
N LEU A 23 11.36 -2.47 -4.65
CA LEU A 23 12.78 -2.45 -4.29
C LEU A 23 13.06 -1.43 -3.17
N VAL A 24 12.52 -0.21 -3.29
CA VAL A 24 12.68 0.84 -2.27
C VAL A 24 12.05 0.40 -0.94
N CYS A 25 10.87 -0.20 -0.96
CA CYS A 25 10.24 -0.75 0.24
C CYS A 25 11.12 -1.79 0.95
N ILE A 26 11.67 -2.74 0.19
CA ILE A 26 12.57 -3.77 0.73
C ILE A 26 13.82 -3.13 1.32
N ILE A 27 14.42 -2.15 0.64
CA ILE A 27 15.59 -1.42 1.15
C ILE A 27 15.26 -0.79 2.52
N ILE A 28 14.12 -0.11 2.65
CA ILE A 28 13.72 0.52 3.91
C ILE A 28 13.51 -0.53 5.01
N LEU A 29 12.88 -1.67 4.70
CA LEU A 29 12.69 -2.76 5.66
C LEU A 29 14.02 -3.39 6.12
N LEU A 30 15.04 -3.36 5.28
CA LEU A 30 16.40 -3.83 5.60
C LEU A 30 17.23 -2.80 6.35
N LEU A 31 16.89 -1.51 6.25
CA LEU A 31 17.55 -0.48 7.06
C LEU A 31 17.22 -0.70 8.55
N PRO A 32 18.20 -0.49 9.45
CA PRO A 32 17.96 -0.57 10.88
C PRO A 32 16.93 0.47 11.31
N THR A 33 16.02 0.08 12.19
CA THR A 33 15.03 0.98 12.78
C THR A 33 15.72 2.06 13.61
N PRO A 34 15.41 3.35 13.41
CA PRO A 34 16.01 4.43 14.19
C PRO A 34 15.58 4.36 15.66
N GLU A 35 16.44 4.83 16.56
CA GLU A 35 16.15 4.89 17.99
C GLU A 35 14.92 5.77 18.27
N GLY A 36 13.96 5.24 19.02
CA GLY A 36 12.72 5.95 19.36
C GLY A 36 11.52 5.68 18.44
N LEU A 37 11.66 4.90 17.36
CA LEU A 37 10.55 4.50 16.50
C LEU A 37 10.07 3.06 16.80
N PRO A 38 8.77 2.83 17.07
CA PRO A 38 8.23 1.48 17.13
C PRO A 38 8.46 0.70 15.84
N LEU A 39 8.72 -0.60 15.94
CA LEU A 39 8.96 -1.48 14.80
C LEU A 39 7.79 -1.46 13.79
N GLU A 40 6.57 -1.36 14.29
CA GLU A 40 5.36 -1.22 13.48
C GLU A 40 5.34 0.08 12.68
N GLY A 41 5.83 1.18 13.27
CA GLY A 41 5.95 2.48 12.60
C GLY A 41 6.96 2.46 11.46
N HIS A 42 8.07 1.75 11.61
CA HIS A 42 9.06 1.57 10.54
C HIS A 42 8.48 0.82 9.34
N ARG A 43 7.76 -0.27 9.62
CA ARG A 43 7.11 -1.09 8.58
C ARG A 43 5.99 -0.32 7.89
N PHE A 44 5.21 0.45 8.65
CA PHE A 44 4.21 1.35 8.09
C PHE A 44 4.83 2.41 7.17
N LEU A 45 5.94 3.02 7.57
CA LEU A 45 6.67 3.98 6.74
C LEU A 45 7.17 3.37 5.44
N ALA A 46 7.70 2.13 5.49
CA ALA A 46 8.12 1.41 4.29
C ALA A 46 6.95 1.21 3.31
N LEU A 47 5.78 0.80 3.82
CA LEU A 47 4.56 0.66 3.03
C LEU A 47 4.07 1.98 2.47
N LEU A 48 4.14 3.06 3.26
CA LEU A 48 3.74 4.40 2.82
C LEU A 48 4.61 4.87 1.65
N ILE A 49 5.93 4.69 1.73
CA ILE A 49 6.85 5.07 0.65
C ILE A 49 6.58 4.26 -0.62
N LEU A 50 6.29 2.96 -0.48
CA LEU A 50 5.87 2.12 -1.61
C LEU A 50 4.64 2.72 -2.31
N VAL A 51 3.60 3.08 -1.54
CA VAL A 51 2.34 3.62 -2.08
C VAL A 51 2.56 4.99 -2.71
N LEU A 52 3.37 5.85 -2.10
CA LEU A 52 3.71 7.17 -2.63
C LEU A 52 4.39 7.08 -4.00
N ILE A 53 5.32 6.14 -4.18
CA ILE A 53 5.96 5.92 -5.50
C ILE A 53 4.92 5.47 -6.53
N LEU A 54 4.00 4.58 -6.16
CA LEU A 54 2.92 4.13 -7.05
C LEU A 54 1.96 5.27 -7.42
N TRP A 55 1.67 6.18 -6.50
CA TRP A 55 0.81 7.35 -6.75
C TRP A 55 1.50 8.40 -7.63
N VAL A 56 2.76 8.75 -7.34
CA VAL A 56 3.51 9.74 -8.13
C VAL A 56 3.76 9.26 -9.56
N SER A 57 3.97 7.95 -9.75
CA SER A 57 4.18 7.35 -11.07
C SER A 57 2.89 7.08 -11.84
N GLU A 58 1.71 7.23 -11.21
CA GLU A 58 0.40 6.86 -11.79
C GLU A 58 0.40 5.43 -12.37
N ALA A 59 1.26 4.54 -11.85
CA ALA A 59 1.50 3.21 -12.40
C ALA A 59 0.35 2.23 -12.09
N VAL A 60 -0.37 2.46 -10.98
CA VAL A 60 -1.44 1.61 -10.48
C VAL A 60 -2.64 2.48 -10.09
N PRO A 61 -3.87 2.17 -10.55
CA PRO A 61 -5.07 2.90 -10.16
C PRO A 61 -5.29 2.92 -8.65
N ILE A 62 -5.82 4.04 -8.14
CA ILE A 62 -6.02 4.29 -6.70
C ILE A 62 -6.78 3.13 -6.02
N GLY A 63 -7.84 2.61 -6.63
CA GLY A 63 -8.61 1.50 -6.07
C GLY A 63 -7.78 0.22 -5.84
N ILE A 64 -6.85 -0.12 -6.74
CA ILE A 64 -5.98 -1.28 -6.58
C ILE A 64 -4.93 -1.01 -5.50
N THR A 65 -4.34 0.20 -5.48
CA THR A 65 -3.37 0.57 -4.42
C THR A 65 -3.99 0.55 -3.04
N ALA A 66 -5.29 0.86 -2.91
CA ALA A 66 -5.97 0.89 -1.63
C ALA A 66 -6.22 -0.53 -1.07
N LEU A 67 -6.47 -1.52 -1.95
CA LEU A 67 -6.47 -2.94 -1.58
C LEU A 67 -5.05 -3.43 -1.22
N LEU A 68 -4.04 -2.95 -1.96
CA LEU A 68 -2.63 -3.25 -1.66
C LEU A 68 -2.24 -2.73 -0.27
N VAL A 69 -2.70 -1.55 0.14
CA VAL A 69 -2.43 -1.03 1.50
C VAL A 69 -3.03 -1.94 2.56
N ALA A 70 -4.31 -2.31 2.43
CA ALA A 70 -4.96 -3.20 3.40
C ALA A 70 -4.23 -4.55 3.53
N GLY A 71 -3.86 -5.16 2.40
CA GLY A 71 -3.05 -6.39 2.40
C GLY A 71 -1.63 -6.17 2.96
N GLY A 72 -0.99 -5.06 2.60
CA GLY A 72 0.36 -4.71 3.04
C GLY A 72 0.48 -4.51 4.54
N LEU A 73 -0.52 -3.88 5.17
CA LEU A 73 -0.59 -3.72 6.62
C LEU A 73 -0.62 -5.07 7.36
N ILE A 74 -1.32 -6.06 6.79
CA ILE A 74 -1.41 -7.43 7.34
C ILE A 74 -0.10 -8.17 7.10
N LEU A 75 0.45 -8.12 5.88
CA LEU A 75 1.69 -8.81 5.50
C LEU A 75 2.90 -8.34 6.32
N LEU A 76 2.95 -7.04 6.62
CA LEU A 76 4.01 -6.46 7.44
C LEU A 76 3.73 -6.58 8.96
N GLY A 77 2.57 -7.13 9.35
CA GLY A 77 2.19 -7.27 10.75
C GLY A 77 2.07 -5.93 11.48
N VAL A 78 1.59 -4.90 10.77
CA VAL A 78 1.35 -3.55 11.33
C VAL A 78 -0.04 -3.48 11.98
N GLN A 79 -1.02 -4.18 11.42
CA GLN A 79 -2.41 -4.18 11.90
C GLN A 79 -3.02 -5.59 11.84
N ASN A 80 -4.04 -5.83 12.67
CA ASN A 80 -4.85 -7.04 12.56
C ASN A 80 -5.67 -7.05 11.26
N PRO A 81 -5.98 -8.23 10.71
CA PRO A 81 -6.79 -8.33 9.49
C PRO A 81 -8.15 -7.63 9.59
N SER A 82 -8.86 -7.76 10.71
CA SER A 82 -10.16 -7.10 10.90
C SER A 82 -10.08 -5.58 10.73
N ASP A 83 -9.02 -4.99 11.28
CA ASP A 83 -8.87 -3.53 11.40
C ASP A 83 -8.37 -2.95 10.07
N ALA A 84 -7.48 -3.67 9.38
CA ALA A 84 -6.98 -3.28 8.05
C ALA A 84 -8.09 -3.23 6.98
N TRP A 85 -9.12 -4.09 7.09
CA TRP A 85 -10.23 -4.13 6.13
C TRP A 85 -11.44 -3.26 6.52
N MET A 86 -11.47 -2.68 7.73
CA MET A 86 -12.58 -1.84 8.21
C MET A 86 -13.03 -0.75 7.23
N PRO A 87 -12.13 -0.03 6.52
CA PRO A 87 -12.53 1.01 5.58
C PRO A 87 -13.46 0.51 4.46
N TRP A 88 -13.32 -0.76 4.07
CA TRP A 88 -14.11 -1.40 3.02
C TRP A 88 -15.34 -2.15 3.55
N GLY A 89 -15.28 -2.57 4.81
CA GLY A 89 -16.29 -3.40 5.47
C GLY A 89 -17.41 -2.63 6.17
N THR A 90 -17.69 -1.37 5.78
CA THR A 90 -18.69 -0.52 6.44
C THR A 90 -20.13 -0.96 6.17
N LEU A 91 -20.52 -2.13 6.69
CA LEU A 91 -21.88 -2.36 7.14
C LEU A 91 -22.09 -1.41 8.32
N ARG A 92 -23.03 -0.47 8.18
CA ARG A 92 -23.49 0.46 9.23
C ARG A 92 -23.96 -0.34 10.45
N ARG A 93 -23.02 -0.73 11.30
CA ARG A 93 -23.31 -1.35 12.58
C ARG A 93 -23.53 -0.20 13.55
N ASN A 94 -24.77 0.27 13.57
CA ASN A 94 -25.31 1.11 14.62
C ASN A 94 -25.01 0.43 15.97
N LYS A 95 -23.88 0.74 16.61
CA LYS A 95 -23.68 0.72 18.06
C LYS A 95 -22.58 1.72 18.43
N CYS A 96 -23.02 2.81 19.05
CA CYS A 96 -22.38 3.54 20.14
C CYS A 96 -20.85 3.36 20.29
N VAL A 97 -20.09 4.34 19.79
CA VAL A 97 -18.82 4.77 20.38
C VAL A 97 -18.96 6.27 20.61
N LEU A 98 -19.64 6.61 21.70
CA LEU A 98 -19.35 7.79 22.50
C LEU A 98 -18.36 7.31 23.55
N ILE A 99 -17.07 7.57 23.34
CA ILE A 99 -16.10 7.95 24.37
C ILE A 99 -15.08 8.84 23.68
#